data_AF-A0A3C0C6U3-F1
#
_entry.id   AF-A0A3C0C6U3-F1
#
_cell.length_a   1.000
_cell.length_b   1.000
_cell.length_c   1.000
_cell.angle_alpha   90.00
_cell.angle_beta   90.00
_cell.angle_gamma   90.00
#
_symmetry.space_group_name_H-M   'P 1'
#
loop_
_entity.id
_entity.type
_entity.pdbx_description
1 polymer ?
#
loop_
_entity_poly.entity_id
_entity_poly.type
_entity_poly.pdbx_seq_one_letter_code
_entity_poly.pdbx_strand_id
1 'polypeptide(L)'
;PLQKALKSLKGEGAPFVVYPSPQGTRLHQELVEDLSRKEHIVIFCGHYEGVDERFVEKNVDLEISIGDFVLTGGEMPAMAIVDAVSRLIPGV
;
A
#
# COMPACT_ATOMS: atom_id res chain seq x y z
N PRO A 1 -16.53 3.40 6.35
CA PRO A 1 -16.42 3.50 4.87
C PRO A 1 -15.32 2.60 4.30
N LEU A 2 -14.11 2.70 4.84
CA LEU A 2 -12.93 1.92 4.42
C LEU A 2 -13.14 0.41 4.47
N GLN A 3 -13.66 -0.11 5.58
CA GLN A 3 -13.96 -1.54 5.71
C GLN A 3 -15.00 -2.03 4.69
N LYS A 4 -15.95 -1.17 4.27
CA LYS A 4 -16.91 -1.52 3.22
C LYS A 4 -16.23 -1.57 1.85
N ALA A 5 -15.31 -0.64 1.57
CA ALA A 5 -14.53 -0.63 0.33
C ALA A 5 -13.65 -1.89 0.24
N LEU A 6 -12.91 -2.22 1.30
CA LEU A 6 -12.07 -3.43 1.36
C LEU A 6 -12.88 -4.71 1.11
N LYS A 7 -14.05 -4.83 1.77
CA LYS A 7 -14.98 -5.96 1.56
C LYS A 7 -15.62 -6.03 0.17
N SER A 8 -15.61 -4.94 -0.58
CA SER A 8 -16.19 -4.89 -1.93
C SER A 8 -15.23 -5.38 -3.02
N LEU A 9 -13.94 -5.53 -2.69
CA LEU A 9 -12.93 -6.03 -3.61
C LEU A 9 -13.21 -7.49 -3.95
N LYS A 10 -13.08 -7.82 -5.23
CA LYS A 10 -13.26 -9.17 -5.76
C LYS A 10 -11.87 -9.73 -6.08
N GLY A 11 -11.64 -11.00 -5.76
CA GLY A 11 -10.39 -11.70 -6.03
C GLY A 11 -10.36 -13.04 -5.32
N GLU A 12 -9.47 -13.93 -5.75
CA GLU A 12 -9.17 -15.15 -5.02
C GLU A 12 -8.13 -14.85 -3.94
N GLY A 13 -8.32 -15.39 -2.73
CA GLY A 13 -7.41 -15.20 -1.60
C GLY A 13 -7.57 -13.87 -0.84
N ALA A 14 -6.89 -13.79 0.32
CA ALA A 14 -6.80 -12.56 1.08
C ALA A 14 -5.72 -11.65 0.46
N PRO A 15 -6.05 -10.39 0.10
CA PRO A 15 -5.06 -9.47 -0.47
C PRO A 15 -4.01 -9.10 0.57
N PHE A 16 -2.79 -8.80 0.11
CA PHE A 16 -1.78 -8.14 0.92
C PHE A 16 -2.04 -6.62 0.92
N VAL A 17 -2.37 -6.06 2.08
CA VAL A 17 -2.84 -4.68 2.20
C VAL A 17 -1.70 -3.76 2.61
N VAL A 18 -1.41 -2.79 1.76
CA VAL A 18 -0.39 -1.77 1.95
C VAL A 18 -1.03 -0.42 2.25
N TYR A 19 -0.53 0.29 3.25
CA TYR A 19 -0.93 1.67 3.56
C TYR A 19 0.27 2.62 3.39
N PRO A 20 0.24 3.54 2.40
CA PRO A 20 1.27 4.56 2.32
C PRO A 20 1.12 5.56 3.46
N SER A 21 2.15 5.64 4.30
CA SER A 21 2.16 6.38 5.55
C SER A 21 3.58 6.89 5.81
N PRO A 22 3.78 8.17 6.20
CA PRO A 22 5.11 8.69 6.51
C PRO A 22 5.77 7.98 7.71
N GLN A 23 4.98 7.26 8.52
CA GLN A 23 5.43 6.47 9.68
C GLN A 23 5.83 5.03 9.29
N GLY A 24 5.54 4.62 8.05
CA GLY A 24 5.81 3.27 7.55
C GLY A 24 7.28 3.01 7.28
N THR A 25 7.59 1.76 6.92
CA THR A 25 8.95 1.40 6.52
C THR A 25 9.33 2.12 5.24
N ARG A 26 10.59 2.55 5.09
CA ARG A 26 11.01 3.24 3.87
C ARG A 26 10.99 2.28 2.67
N LEU A 27 10.45 2.74 1.55
CA LEU A 27 10.52 2.02 0.30
C LEU A 27 11.97 1.91 -0.18
N HIS A 28 12.42 0.68 -0.43
CA HIS A 28 13.71 0.36 -1.03
C HIS A 28 13.54 -0.82 -1.98
N GLN A 29 14.56 -1.07 -2.83
CA GLN A 29 14.45 -2.04 -3.92
C GLN A 29 14.13 -3.47 -3.45
N GLU A 30 14.72 -3.93 -2.34
CA GLU A 30 14.41 -5.26 -1.78
C GLU A 30 12.93 -5.37 -1.37
N LEU A 31 12.34 -4.31 -0.80
CA LEU A 31 10.92 -4.29 -0.47
C LEU A 31 10.05 -4.32 -1.73
N VAL A 32 10.46 -3.65 -2.81
CA VAL A 32 9.78 -3.69 -4.10
C VAL A 32 9.78 -5.12 -4.66
N GLU A 33 10.91 -5.83 -4.56
CA GLU A 33 11.02 -7.24 -4.94
C GLU A 33 10.14 -8.14 -4.07
N ASP A 34 10.03 -7.88 -2.77
CA ASP A 34 9.14 -8.60 -1.86
C ASP A 34 7.67 -8.41 -2.22
N LEU A 35 7.29 -7.17 -2.56
CA LEU A 35 5.96 -6.83 -3.02
C LEU A 35 5.64 -7.45 -4.38
N SER A 36 6.59 -7.49 -5.32
CA SER A 36 6.35 -8.06 -6.66
C SER A 36 6.07 -9.57 -6.66
N ARG A 37 6.34 -10.26 -5.55
CA ARG A 37 6.00 -11.68 -5.35
C ARG A 37 4.60 -11.90 -4.77
N LYS A 38 3.88 -10.83 -4.41
CA LYS A 38 2.49 -10.93 -3.94
C LYS A 38 1.55 -11.09 -5.12
N GLU A 39 0.67 -12.08 -5.06
CA GLU A 39 -0.32 -12.35 -6.11
C GLU A 39 -1.38 -11.24 -6.21
N HIS A 40 -1.76 -10.66 -5.08
CA HIS A 40 -2.79 -9.62 -5.00
C HIS A 40 -2.44 -8.59 -3.92
N ILE A 41 -2.22 -7.35 -4.34
CA ILE A 41 -1.91 -6.22 -3.46
C ILE A 41 -3.07 -5.24 -3.50
N VAL A 42 -3.48 -4.76 -2.33
CA VAL A 42 -4.42 -3.65 -2.18
C VAL A 42 -3.68 -2.49 -1.53
N ILE A 43 -3.61 -1.36 -2.23
CA ILE A 43 -3.02 -0.14 -1.67
C ILE A 43 -4.13 0.78 -1.21
N PHE A 44 -4.19 1.00 0.10
CA PHE A 44 -5.16 1.88 0.73
C PHE A 44 -4.57 3.28 0.88
N CYS A 45 -5.13 4.27 0.15
CA CYS A 45 -4.64 5.66 0.20
C CYS A 45 -5.38 6.44 1.31
N GLY A 46 -4.63 6.85 2.34
CA GLY A 46 -5.14 7.75 3.37
C GLY A 46 -5.23 9.19 2.89
N HIS A 47 -6.18 9.94 3.45
CA HIS A 47 -6.37 11.38 3.25
C HIS A 47 -6.54 12.06 4.62
N TYR A 48 -6.49 13.40 4.64
CA TYR A 48 -6.57 14.22 5.85
C TYR A 48 -5.39 13.92 6.81
N GLU A 49 -5.63 13.92 8.12
CA GLU A 49 -4.62 13.66 9.16
C GLU A 49 -4.23 12.17 9.27
N GLY A 50 -4.77 11.32 8.39
CA GLY A 50 -4.56 9.87 8.43
C GLY A 50 -5.86 9.12 8.71
N VAL A 51 -5.69 7.87 9.14
CA VAL A 51 -6.77 6.89 9.22
C VAL A 51 -6.82 6.34 10.64
N ASP A 52 -8.01 5.94 11.07
CA ASP A 52 -8.22 5.37 12.40
C ASP A 52 -7.29 4.17 12.64
N GLU A 53 -6.46 4.25 13.68
CA GLU A 53 -5.45 3.23 14.00
C GLU A 53 -6.04 1.82 14.13
N ARG A 54 -7.27 1.71 14.65
CA ARG A 54 -7.95 0.40 14.80
C ARG A 54 -8.27 -0.23 13.45
N PHE A 55 -8.39 0.57 12.39
CA PHE A 55 -8.51 0.07 11.03
C PHE A 55 -7.15 -0.42 10.52
N VAL A 56 -6.08 0.33 10.77
CA VAL A 56 -4.70 -0.01 10.38
C VAL A 56 -4.31 -1.35 11.02
N GLU A 57 -4.35 -1.46 12.35
CA GLU A 57 -4.00 -2.68 13.10
C GLU A 57 -4.75 -3.95 12.65
N LYS A 58 -5.98 -3.79 12.15
CA LYS A 58 -6.85 -4.92 11.80
C LYS A 58 -6.79 -5.32 10.34
N ASN A 59 -6.38 -4.43 9.45
CA ASN A 59 -6.56 -4.62 8.01
C ASN A 59 -5.32 -4.31 7.17
N VAL A 60 -4.28 -3.68 7.74
CA VAL A 60 -3.06 -3.31 7.03
C VAL A 60 -1.95 -4.30 7.39
N ASP A 61 -1.34 -4.91 6.38
CA ASP A 61 -0.21 -5.82 6.57
C ASP A 61 1.13 -5.06 6.61
N LEU A 62 1.21 -3.93 5.90
CA LEU A 62 2.43 -3.14 5.81
C LEU A 62 2.15 -1.65 5.58
N GLU A 63 2.77 -0.82 6.41
CA GLU A 63 2.89 0.61 6.16
C GLU A 63 4.18 0.95 5.40
N ILE A 64 4.09 1.80 4.38
CA ILE A 64 5.24 2.20 3.55
C ILE A 64 5.37 3.72 3.46
N SER A 65 6.56 4.24 3.73
CA SER A 65 6.95 5.62 3.46
C SER A 65 7.81 5.68 2.19
N ILE A 66 7.55 6.65 1.31
CA ILE A 66 8.39 6.90 0.13
C ILE A 66 9.51 7.91 0.38
N GLY A 67 9.61 8.46 1.60
CA GLY A 67 10.67 9.39 1.98
C GLY A 67 10.32 10.30 3.15
N ASP A 68 11.29 11.11 3.58
CA ASP A 68 11.18 12.00 4.75
C ASP A 68 10.50 13.33 4.41
N PHE A 69 9.26 13.25 3.97
CA PHE A 69 8.43 14.41 3.67
C PHE A 69 6.95 14.06 3.82
N VAL A 70 6.11 15.08 3.99
CA VAL A 70 4.66 14.91 4.16
C VAL A 70 3.96 15.27 2.85
N LEU A 71 3.01 14.42 2.43
CA LEU A 71 2.13 14.67 1.29
C LEU A 71 0.68 14.81 1.77
N THR A 72 -0.18 15.37 0.92
CA THR A 72 -1.61 15.60 1.22
C THR A 72 -2.47 14.34 1.20
N GLY A 73 -1.91 13.22 0.72
CA GLY A 73 -2.61 11.95 0.58
C GLY A 73 -1.70 10.82 0.09
N GLY A 74 -2.20 9.60 0.15
CA GLY A 74 -1.48 8.37 -0.19
C GLY A 74 -1.40 8.06 -1.68
N GLU A 75 -2.04 8.85 -2.55
CA GLU A 75 -2.19 8.55 -3.98
C GLU A 75 -0.85 8.58 -4.73
N MET A 76 -0.02 9.60 -4.50
CA MET A 76 1.30 9.70 -5.14
C MET A 76 2.25 8.59 -4.66
N PRO A 77 2.37 8.31 -3.34
CA PRO A 77 3.09 7.13 -2.86
C PRO A 77 2.58 5.81 -3.46
N ALA A 78 1.27 5.63 -3.57
CA ALA A 78 0.68 4.44 -4.17
C ALA A 78 1.09 4.27 -5.64
N MET A 79 1.06 5.35 -6.43
CA MET A 79 1.54 5.32 -7.82
C MET A 79 3.02 4.96 -7.90
N ALA A 80 3.86 5.51 -7.02
CA ALA A 80 5.28 5.18 -6.98
C ALA A 80 5.53 3.70 -6.63
N ILE A 81 4.78 3.14 -5.68
CA ILE A 81 4.85 1.72 -5.33
C ILE A 81 4.42 0.85 -6.51
N VAL A 82 3.30 1.19 -7.17
CA VAL A 82 2.81 0.45 -8.34
C VAL A 82 3.83 0.48 -9.47
N ASP A 83 4.37 1.66 -9.82
CA ASP A 83 5.39 1.79 -10.87
C ASP A 83 6.62 0.93 -10.58
N ALA A 84 7.15 1.03 -9.35
CA ALA A 84 8.34 0.27 -8.95
C ALA A 84 8.10 -1.25 -9.00
N VAL A 85 6.94 -1.71 -8.51
CA VAL A 85 6.58 -3.14 -8.48
C VAL A 85 6.30 -3.66 -9.89
N SER A 86 5.57 -2.91 -10.71
CA SER A 86 5.20 -3.31 -12.08
C SER A 86 6.41 -3.53 -12.98
N ARG A 87 7.50 -2.78 -12.78
CA ARG A 87 8.77 -2.98 -13.50
C ARG A 87 9.42 -4.35 -13.28
N LEU A 88 9.04 -5.08 -12.23
CA LEU A 88 9.54 -6.41 -11.94
C LEU A 88 8.66 -7.53 -12.49
N ILE A 89 7.51 -7.20 -13.09
CA ILE A 89 6.63 -8.17 -13.72
C ILE A 89 7.21 -8.56 -15.09
N PRO A 90 7.47 -9.86 -15.36
CA PRO A 90 8.01 -10.27 -16.65
C PRO A 90 7.12 -9.84 -17.82
N GLY A 91 7.71 -9.09 -18.77
CA GLY A 91 7.04 -8.67 -19.99
C GLY A 91 6.32 -7.31 -19.92
N VAL A 92 6.46 -6.58 -18.82
CA VAL A 92 6.14 -5.14 -18.69
C VAL A 92 7.33 -4.30 -19.12
#